data_AF-A0A7S9H2M0-F1
#
_entry.id   AF-A0A7S9H2M0-F1
#
_cell.length_a   1.000
_cell.length_b   1.000
_cell.length_c   1.000
_cell.angle_alpha   90.00
_cell.angle_beta   90.00
_cell.angle_gamma   90.00
#
_symmetry.space_group_name_H-M   'P 1'
#
loop_
_entity.id
_entity.type
_entity.pdbx_description
1 polymer ?
#
loop_
_entity_poly.entity_id
_entity_poly.type
_entity_poly.pdbx_seq_one_letter_code
_entity_poly.pdbx_strand_id
1 'polypeptide(L)'
;MNDQDDGMIDRPSMRLRLAAELAVGLARRLSMTLEPVDPPGYYWHYAQTPFEDGCYVLWELGVALALVATGSGHQGMTRQQYVDAKRRPGEETFAVYRFFPAPETRAGVLACGELPDALFERLLEAYLETACDYGPDGTQLCSGSEPFKPAAEFEHETAALVACGYAERYADVVKWTDKIASAIRAETRGADPNPRIRLPDDVLERVNRLVHDRNPIAAIALVRAETGADLLEAKTYVDSLSQEIH
;
A
#
# COMPACT_ATOMS: atom_id res chain seq x y z
N MET A 1 15.07 2.33 -51.84
CA MET A 1 14.66 3.42 -50.93
C MET A 1 13.88 2.71 -49.84
N ASN A 2 14.59 2.28 -48.80
CA ASN A 2 13.99 1.50 -47.71
C ASN A 2 13.54 2.49 -46.66
N ASP A 3 12.22 2.65 -46.51
CA ASP A 3 11.61 3.22 -45.31
C ASP A 3 11.97 2.31 -44.13
N GLN A 4 12.91 2.76 -43.32
CA GLN A 4 13.09 2.25 -41.97
C GLN A 4 11.95 2.84 -41.14
N ASP A 5 10.90 2.04 -40.99
CA ASP A 5 9.91 2.17 -39.93
C ASP A 5 10.65 1.91 -38.60
N ASP A 6 11.29 2.97 -38.10
CA ASP A 6 12.04 2.99 -36.85
C ASP A 6 11.01 2.81 -35.74
N GLY A 7 10.86 1.54 -35.33
CA GLY A 7 9.88 1.07 -34.36
C GLY A 7 9.82 2.02 -33.19
N MET A 8 8.70 2.76 -33.14
CA MET A 8 8.33 3.65 -32.07
C MET A 8 8.25 2.81 -30.79
N ILE A 9 9.38 2.67 -30.09
CA ILE A 9 9.43 2.03 -28.77
C ILE A 9 8.48 2.85 -27.92
N ASP A 10 7.34 2.24 -27.61
CA ASP A 10 6.23 2.89 -26.96
C ASP A 10 6.71 3.40 -25.60
N ARG A 11 6.93 4.72 -25.53
CA ARG A 11 7.52 5.34 -24.34
C ARG A 11 6.48 5.19 -23.23
N PRO A 12 6.86 4.68 -22.03
CA PRO A 12 5.92 4.57 -20.93
C PRO A 12 5.23 5.89 -20.66
N SER A 13 3.92 5.85 -20.44
CA SER A 13 3.12 7.05 -20.13
C SER A 13 3.68 7.76 -18.89
N MET A 14 3.49 9.07 -18.79
CA MET A 14 3.94 9.84 -17.62
C MET A 14 3.33 9.29 -16.32
N ARG A 15 2.06 8.85 -16.39
CA ARG A 15 1.36 8.22 -15.27
C ARG A 15 2.02 6.93 -14.82
N LEU A 16 2.43 6.06 -15.75
CA LEU A 16 3.11 4.82 -15.39
C LEU A 16 4.49 5.07 -14.78
N ARG A 17 5.21 6.07 -15.27
CA ARG A 17 6.49 6.50 -14.67
C ARG A 17 6.29 7.05 -13.26
N LEU A 18 5.23 7.84 -13.05
CA LEU A 18 4.86 8.29 -11.70
C LEU A 18 4.56 7.09 -10.80
N ALA A 19 3.77 6.12 -11.25
CA ALA A 19 3.49 4.92 -10.46
C ALA A 19 4.78 4.16 -10.07
N ALA A 20 5.74 4.05 -11.00
CA ALA A 20 7.02 3.40 -10.72
C ALA A 20 7.81 4.14 -9.62
N GLU A 21 7.86 5.47 -9.65
CA GLU A 21 8.53 6.24 -8.60
C GLU A 21 7.76 6.19 -7.27
N LEU A 22 6.43 6.29 -7.28
CA LEU A 22 5.61 6.15 -6.07
C LEU A 22 5.82 4.79 -5.40
N ALA A 23 5.88 3.70 -6.18
CA ALA A 23 6.15 2.36 -5.65
C ALA A 23 7.54 2.26 -5.01
N VAL A 24 8.56 2.87 -5.63
CA VAL A 24 9.91 2.95 -5.04
C VAL A 24 9.91 3.73 -3.73
N GLY A 25 9.25 4.89 -3.72
CA GLY A 25 9.16 5.74 -2.54
C GLY A 25 8.41 5.06 -1.39
N LEU A 26 7.30 4.39 -1.71
CA LEU A 26 6.50 3.65 -0.74
C LEU A 26 7.29 2.46 -0.16
N ALA A 27 7.96 1.67 -1.00
CA ALA A 27 8.83 0.59 -0.54
C ALA A 27 9.94 1.10 0.40
N ARG A 28 10.59 2.22 0.04
CA ARG A 28 11.60 2.87 0.88
C ARG A 28 11.02 3.31 2.22
N ARG A 29 9.87 3.99 2.21
CA ARG A 29 9.17 4.45 3.42
C ARG A 29 8.84 3.29 4.35
N LEU A 30 8.21 2.25 3.83
CA LEU A 30 7.87 1.06 4.60
C LEU A 30 9.14 0.41 5.19
N SER A 31 10.22 0.26 4.42
CA SER A 31 11.50 -0.25 4.96
C SER A 31 12.13 0.61 6.06
N MET A 32 11.85 1.91 6.10
CA MET A 32 12.35 2.82 7.14
C MET A 32 11.48 2.83 8.40
N THR A 33 10.22 2.37 8.30
CA THR A 33 9.22 2.44 9.37
C THR A 33 8.94 1.08 10.00
N LEU A 34 8.95 0.01 9.21
CA LEU A 34 8.55 -1.33 9.65
C LEU A 34 9.66 -2.08 10.37
N GLU A 35 9.27 -3.04 11.22
CA GLU A 35 10.20 -3.80 12.04
C GLU A 35 10.87 -4.91 11.20
N PRO A 36 12.21 -5.03 11.18
CA PRO A 36 12.85 -6.14 10.49
C PRO A 36 12.59 -7.47 11.20
N VAL A 37 12.40 -8.54 10.43
CA VAL A 37 12.16 -9.90 10.96
C VAL A 37 13.05 -10.95 10.30
N ASP A 38 13.06 -12.16 10.85
CA ASP A 38 13.65 -13.34 10.24
C ASP A 38 12.61 -13.99 9.29
N PRO A 39 12.92 -14.24 8.00
CA PRO A 39 14.23 -14.16 7.36
C PRO A 39 14.70 -12.74 6.97
N PRO A 40 16.03 -12.50 6.88
CA PRO A 40 16.57 -11.18 6.54
C PRO A 40 15.99 -10.56 5.28
N GLY A 41 15.70 -9.26 5.35
CA GLY A 41 15.09 -8.49 4.26
C GLY A 41 13.57 -8.53 4.24
N TYR A 42 12.93 -9.23 5.19
CA TYR A 42 11.52 -9.09 5.47
C TYR A 42 11.27 -8.10 6.60
N TYR A 43 10.10 -7.48 6.52
CA TYR A 43 9.60 -6.49 7.45
C TYR A 43 8.23 -6.94 7.93
N TRP A 44 7.98 -6.73 9.21
CA TRP A 44 6.70 -6.93 9.85
C TRP A 44 6.07 -5.58 10.20
N HIS A 45 4.75 -5.50 10.03
CA HIS A 45 3.97 -4.36 10.49
C HIS A 45 2.93 -4.79 11.51
N TYR A 46 2.69 -3.96 12.53
CA TYR A 46 1.45 -4.05 13.29
C TYR A 46 0.30 -3.69 12.33
N ALA A 47 -0.90 -4.25 12.52
CA ALA A 47 -2.07 -4.04 11.63
C ALA A 47 -2.59 -2.59 11.67
N GLN A 48 -1.80 -1.64 11.19
CA GLN A 48 -2.18 -0.26 10.93
C GLN A 48 -2.49 -0.15 9.45
N THR A 49 -3.66 0.43 9.16
CA THR A 49 -4.25 0.52 7.83
C THR A 49 -3.28 1.00 6.73
N PRO A 50 -2.53 2.11 6.91
CA PRO A 50 -1.68 2.63 5.83
C PRO A 50 -0.52 1.69 5.47
N PHE A 51 0.02 0.95 6.45
CA PHE A 51 1.10 0.01 6.20
C PHE A 51 0.63 -1.26 5.52
N GLU A 52 -0.54 -1.78 5.92
CA GLU A 52 -1.12 -2.96 5.28
C GLU A 52 -1.47 -2.65 3.83
N ASP A 53 -2.14 -1.53 3.57
CA ASP A 53 -2.50 -1.11 2.21
C ASP A 53 -1.26 -0.83 1.36
N GLY A 54 -0.23 -0.19 1.95
CA GLY A 54 1.05 0.03 1.30
C GLY A 54 1.79 -1.26 0.94
N CYS A 55 1.81 -2.25 1.83
CA CYS A 55 2.42 -3.55 1.55
C CYS A 55 1.63 -4.32 0.49
N TYR A 56 0.29 -4.30 0.59
CA TYR A 56 -0.58 -5.02 -0.32
C TYR A 56 -0.52 -4.45 -1.74
N VAL A 57 -0.52 -3.11 -1.91
CA VAL A 57 -0.45 -2.50 -3.24
C VAL A 57 0.88 -2.84 -3.94
N LEU A 58 1.99 -2.85 -3.20
CA LEU A 58 3.30 -3.27 -3.75
C LEU A 58 3.32 -4.76 -4.12
N TRP A 59 2.67 -5.61 -3.31
CA TRP A 59 2.52 -7.03 -3.62
C TRP A 59 1.63 -7.26 -4.85
N GLU A 60 0.56 -6.48 -4.97
CA GLU A 60 -0.37 -6.49 -6.10
C GLU A 60 0.29 -6.08 -7.41
N LEU A 61 1.18 -5.09 -7.36
CA LEU A 61 2.05 -4.68 -8.46
C LEU A 61 3.16 -5.69 -8.78
N GLY A 62 3.32 -6.75 -7.99
CA GLY A 62 4.36 -7.77 -8.18
C GLY A 62 5.77 -7.28 -7.83
N VAL A 63 5.89 -6.20 -7.05
CA VAL A 63 7.18 -5.60 -6.64
C VAL A 63 7.49 -5.79 -5.15
N ALA A 64 6.77 -6.71 -4.52
CA ALA A 64 7.03 -7.20 -3.17
C ALA A 64 6.76 -8.72 -3.09
N LEU A 65 7.27 -9.35 -2.04
CA LEU A 65 7.00 -10.72 -1.67
C LEU A 65 6.25 -10.74 -0.34
N ALA A 66 5.12 -11.43 -0.29
CA ALA A 66 4.51 -11.84 0.97
C ALA A 66 5.16 -13.15 1.42
N LEU A 67 5.47 -13.29 2.70
CA LEU A 67 5.91 -14.56 3.26
C LEU A 67 4.69 -15.49 3.39
N VAL A 68 4.81 -16.74 2.95
CA VAL A 68 3.72 -17.72 2.95
C VAL A 68 4.17 -18.98 3.68
N ALA A 69 3.32 -19.52 4.55
CA ALA A 69 3.58 -20.78 5.22
C ALA A 69 3.41 -21.96 4.25
N THR A 70 4.36 -22.88 4.28
CA THR A 70 4.42 -24.08 3.43
C THR A 70 4.71 -25.30 4.30
N GLY A 71 4.50 -26.51 3.76
CA GLY A 71 4.82 -27.75 4.47
C GLY A 71 6.31 -27.90 4.85
N SER A 72 7.20 -27.12 4.23
CA SER A 72 8.66 -27.13 4.48
C SER A 72 9.18 -25.88 5.20
N GLY A 73 8.30 -25.03 5.74
CA GLY A 73 8.67 -23.76 6.38
C GLY A 73 8.03 -22.57 5.67
N HIS A 74 8.76 -21.49 5.46
CA HIS A 74 8.22 -20.27 4.85
C HIS A 74 8.82 -20.01 3.46
N GLN A 75 8.02 -19.45 2.56
CA GLN A 75 8.44 -19.07 1.21
C GLN A 75 7.91 -17.68 0.85
N GLY A 76 8.77 -16.82 0.33
CA GLY A 76 8.36 -15.56 -0.27
C GLY A 76 7.68 -15.76 -1.62
N MET A 77 6.52 -15.15 -1.81
CA MET A 77 5.78 -15.23 -3.08
C MET A 77 5.33 -13.83 -3.52
N THR A 78 5.53 -13.53 -4.80
CA THR A 78 4.78 -12.45 -5.47
C THR A 78 3.30 -12.82 -5.56
N ARG A 79 2.41 -11.84 -5.81
CA ARG A 79 0.98 -12.13 -5.95
C ARG A 79 0.70 -13.10 -7.09
N GLN A 80 1.39 -12.96 -8.22
CA GLN A 80 1.24 -13.89 -9.35
C GLN A 80 1.60 -15.33 -8.94
N GLN A 81 2.76 -15.52 -8.29
CA GLN A 81 3.17 -16.84 -7.80
C GLN A 81 2.18 -17.44 -6.78
N TYR A 82 1.62 -16.60 -5.92
CA TYR A 82 0.62 -17.01 -4.94
C TYR A 82 -0.67 -17.53 -5.62
N VAL A 83 -1.16 -16.78 -6.61
CA VAL A 83 -2.34 -17.15 -7.42
C VAL A 83 -2.06 -18.43 -8.22
N ASP A 84 -0.91 -18.53 -8.88
CA ASP A 84 -0.53 -19.69 -9.68
C ASP A 84 -0.39 -20.96 -8.83
N ALA A 85 0.08 -20.81 -7.59
CA ALA A 85 0.15 -21.89 -6.61
C ALA A 85 -1.22 -22.29 -6.04
N LYS A 86 -2.32 -21.64 -6.46
CA LYS A 86 -3.70 -21.89 -6.00
C LYS A 86 -3.84 -21.83 -4.48
N ARG A 87 -3.11 -20.89 -3.86
CA ARG A 87 -3.15 -20.66 -2.42
C ARG A 87 -4.49 -20.09 -2.00
N ARG A 88 -4.94 -20.46 -0.80
CA ARG A 88 -6.19 -19.92 -0.24
C ARG A 88 -5.89 -18.59 0.46
N PRO A 89 -6.74 -17.56 0.29
CA PRO A 89 -6.61 -16.31 1.03
C PRO A 89 -6.40 -16.57 2.53
N GLY A 90 -5.44 -15.87 3.14
CA GLY A 90 -5.05 -16.07 4.54
C GLY A 90 -3.98 -17.13 4.78
N GLU A 91 -3.46 -17.81 3.75
CA GLU A 91 -2.25 -18.67 3.87
C GLU A 91 -0.94 -17.87 3.93
N GLU A 92 -0.98 -16.58 3.55
CA GLU A 92 0.12 -15.64 3.78
C GLU A 92 0.38 -15.45 5.28
N THR A 93 1.64 -15.53 5.68
CA THR A 93 2.09 -15.15 7.00
C THR A 93 1.79 -13.67 7.16
N PHE A 94 0.81 -13.40 8.02
CA PHE A 94 0.26 -12.06 8.19
C PHE A 94 1.35 -11.00 8.38
N ALA A 95 1.22 -9.90 7.64
CA ALA A 95 2.01 -8.68 7.76
C ALA A 95 3.52 -8.80 7.52
N VAL A 96 4.02 -9.90 6.93
CA VAL A 96 5.46 -10.09 6.65
C VAL A 96 5.76 -9.94 5.17
N TYR A 97 6.41 -8.84 4.81
CA TYR A 97 6.71 -8.47 3.43
C TYR A 97 8.18 -8.18 3.18
N ARG A 98 8.65 -8.50 1.98
CA ARG A 98 9.94 -8.06 1.46
C ARG A 98 9.73 -7.23 0.20
N PHE A 99 10.32 -6.04 0.16
CA PHE A 99 10.22 -5.14 -0.99
C PHE A 99 11.41 -5.32 -1.94
N PHE A 100 11.19 -5.12 -3.23
CA PHE A 100 12.26 -5.18 -4.21
C PHE A 100 13.16 -3.93 -4.17
N PRO A 101 14.44 -4.05 -4.55
CA PRO A 101 15.32 -2.91 -4.76
C PRO A 101 14.76 -1.93 -5.79
N ALA A 102 15.08 -0.65 -5.66
CA ALA A 102 14.50 0.40 -6.50
C ALA A 102 14.59 0.16 -8.03
N PRO A 103 15.71 -0.34 -8.60
CA PRO A 103 15.76 -0.66 -10.03
C PRO A 103 14.78 -1.77 -10.43
N GLU A 104 14.65 -2.82 -9.61
CA GLU A 104 13.74 -3.95 -9.83
C GLU A 104 12.28 -3.52 -9.69
N THR A 105 11.96 -2.70 -8.67
CA THR A 105 10.62 -2.11 -8.49
C THR A 105 10.20 -1.27 -9.70
N ARG A 106 11.07 -0.39 -10.19
CA ARG A 106 10.76 0.40 -11.41
C ARG A 106 10.51 -0.49 -12.61
N ALA A 107 11.38 -1.47 -12.84
CA ALA A 107 11.25 -2.39 -13.96
C ALA A 107 9.94 -3.20 -13.86
N GLY A 108 9.59 -3.68 -12.66
CA GLY A 108 8.36 -4.41 -12.40
C GLY A 108 7.10 -3.60 -12.70
N VAL A 109 7.01 -2.38 -12.17
CA VAL A 109 5.84 -1.50 -12.43
C VAL A 109 5.74 -1.13 -13.91
N LEU A 110 6.86 -0.80 -14.56
CA LEU A 110 6.86 -0.47 -15.99
C LEU A 110 6.45 -1.65 -16.87
N ALA A 111 6.76 -2.88 -16.45
CA ALA A 111 6.37 -4.10 -17.16
C ALA A 111 4.87 -4.40 -17.09
N CYS A 112 4.12 -3.79 -16.16
CA CYS A 112 2.66 -3.93 -16.09
C CYS A 112 1.93 -3.29 -17.28
N GLY A 113 2.55 -2.36 -18.01
CA GLY A 113 1.87 -1.56 -19.03
C GLY A 113 0.90 -0.56 -18.39
N GLU A 114 -0.35 -0.49 -18.86
CA GLU A 114 -1.33 0.40 -18.26
C GLU A 114 -1.84 -0.13 -16.91
N LEU A 115 -1.83 0.72 -15.88
CA LEU A 115 -2.37 0.40 -14.57
C LEU A 115 -3.86 0.76 -14.49
N PRO A 116 -4.71 -0.10 -13.90
CA PRO A 116 -6.09 0.27 -13.60
C PRO A 116 -6.16 1.52 -12.71
N ASP A 117 -7.18 2.36 -12.95
CA ASP A 117 -7.34 3.63 -12.21
C ASP A 117 -7.35 3.43 -10.70
N ALA A 118 -8.15 2.48 -10.23
CA ALA A 118 -8.27 2.15 -8.82
C ALA A 118 -6.94 1.68 -8.19
N LEU A 119 -6.09 0.97 -8.95
CA LEU A 119 -4.80 0.52 -8.44
C LEU A 119 -3.81 1.68 -8.32
N PHE A 120 -3.82 2.57 -9.31
CA PHE A 120 -3.00 3.79 -9.28
C PHE A 120 -3.43 4.73 -8.14
N GLU A 121 -4.74 4.91 -7.92
CA GLU A 121 -5.28 5.74 -6.84
C GLU A 121 -4.87 5.20 -5.47
N ARG A 122 -5.04 3.89 -5.24
CA ARG A 122 -4.59 3.23 -4.00
C ARG A 122 -3.09 3.36 -3.77
N LEU A 123 -2.28 3.27 -4.82
CA LEU A 123 -0.82 3.48 -4.71
C LEU A 123 -0.50 4.92 -4.31
N LEU A 124 -1.18 5.90 -4.91
CA LEU A 124 -0.99 7.31 -4.61
C LEU A 124 -1.40 7.64 -3.17
N GLU A 125 -2.58 7.16 -2.73
CA GLU A 125 -3.05 7.31 -1.34
C GLU A 125 -2.07 6.67 -0.36
N ALA A 126 -1.73 5.39 -0.54
CA ALA A 126 -0.81 4.69 0.35
C ALA A 126 0.57 5.37 0.43
N TYR A 127 1.09 5.87 -0.69
CA TYR A 127 2.31 6.67 -0.69
C TYR A 127 2.17 7.94 0.12
N LEU A 128 1.10 8.72 -0.08
CA LEU A 128 0.93 10.01 0.59
C LEU A 128 0.67 9.85 2.08
N GLU A 129 -0.21 8.94 2.49
CA GLU A 129 -0.45 8.63 3.91
C GLU A 129 0.86 8.22 4.60
N THR A 130 1.62 7.30 3.99
CA THR A 130 2.89 6.86 4.56
C THR A 130 3.92 7.99 4.57
N ALA A 131 3.99 8.80 3.52
CA ALA A 131 5.01 9.83 3.38
C ALA A 131 4.75 11.08 4.22
N CYS A 132 3.48 11.39 4.50
CA CYS A 132 3.09 12.53 5.34
C CYS A 132 3.18 12.20 6.83
N ASP A 133 2.70 11.02 7.23
CA ASP A 133 2.50 10.73 8.66
C ASP A 133 3.61 9.85 9.25
N TYR A 134 4.40 9.18 8.42
CA TYR A 134 5.34 8.14 8.86
C TYR A 134 6.76 8.29 8.30
N GLY A 135 7.72 7.78 9.07
CA GLY A 135 9.14 7.78 8.76
C GLY A 135 9.98 8.46 9.85
N PRO A 136 11.32 8.48 9.69
CA PRO A 136 12.21 9.19 10.59
C PRO A 136 11.95 10.71 10.58
N ASP A 137 12.19 11.36 11.71
CA ASP A 137 12.02 12.81 11.83
C ASP A 137 12.76 13.60 10.74
N GLY A 138 12.06 14.54 10.12
CA GLY A 138 12.60 15.41 9.08
C GLY A 138 12.54 14.80 7.67
N THR A 139 11.97 13.60 7.54
CA THR A 139 11.75 12.97 6.23
C THR A 139 10.33 13.17 5.72
N GLN A 140 9.36 13.48 6.61
CA GLN A 140 7.94 13.58 6.29
C GLN A 140 7.64 14.68 5.26
N LEU A 141 6.68 14.41 4.37
CA LEU A 141 6.12 15.42 3.47
C LEU A 141 5.04 16.22 4.22
N CYS A 142 4.87 17.50 3.89
CA CYS A 142 3.81 18.30 4.48
C CYS A 142 2.44 17.81 3.97
N SER A 143 1.47 17.53 4.86
CA SER A 143 0.08 17.27 4.46
C SER A 143 -0.72 18.56 4.18
N GLY A 144 -0.20 19.71 4.60
CA GLY A 144 -0.82 21.02 4.42
C GLY A 144 -0.67 21.61 3.02
N SER A 145 -1.33 22.75 2.79
CA SER A 145 -1.25 23.51 1.53
C SER A 145 -0.03 24.43 1.41
N GLU A 146 0.79 24.50 2.46
CA GLU A 146 1.98 25.35 2.51
C GLU A 146 3.12 24.75 1.69
N PRO A 147 3.93 25.58 1.00
CA PRO A 147 5.15 25.09 0.36
C PRO A 147 6.11 24.45 1.36
N PHE A 148 6.71 23.32 0.98
CA PHE A 148 7.64 22.58 1.83
C PHE A 148 8.87 22.14 1.02
N LYS A 149 9.95 21.79 1.73
CA LYS A 149 11.18 21.29 1.12
C LYS A 149 11.24 19.76 1.28
N PRO A 150 11.12 18.96 0.20
CA PRO A 150 11.24 17.51 0.30
C PRO A 150 12.66 17.12 0.73
N ALA A 151 12.79 16.02 1.48
CA ALA A 151 14.09 15.44 1.77
C ALA A 151 14.74 14.90 0.47
N ALA A 152 16.07 14.96 0.39
CA ALA A 152 16.80 14.70 -0.85
C ALA A 152 16.59 13.26 -1.38
N GLU A 153 16.37 12.31 -0.49
CA GLU A 153 16.07 10.93 -0.83
C GLU A 153 14.73 10.74 -1.54
N PHE A 154 13.79 11.70 -1.46
CA PHE A 154 12.47 11.65 -2.13
C PHE A 154 12.38 12.54 -3.38
N GLU A 155 13.53 12.99 -3.89
CA GLU A 155 13.58 13.92 -5.02
C GLU A 155 13.02 13.32 -6.30
N HIS A 156 13.21 12.02 -6.55
CA HIS A 156 12.70 11.35 -7.74
C HIS A 156 11.17 11.27 -7.75
N GLU A 157 10.59 10.90 -6.62
CA GLU A 157 9.15 10.81 -6.39
C GLU A 157 8.52 12.19 -6.51
N THR A 158 9.15 13.20 -5.90
CA THR A 158 8.69 14.58 -5.95
C THR A 158 8.75 15.13 -7.37
N ALA A 159 9.84 14.89 -8.10
CA ALA A 159 9.95 15.29 -9.51
C ALA A 159 8.88 14.62 -10.38
N ALA A 160 8.55 13.35 -10.13
CA ALA A 160 7.50 12.65 -10.85
C ALA A 160 6.10 13.21 -10.55
N LEU A 161 5.81 13.55 -9.30
CA LEU A 161 4.57 14.21 -8.89
C LEU A 161 4.42 15.58 -9.56
N VAL A 162 5.51 16.36 -9.64
CA VAL A 162 5.55 17.63 -10.37
C VAL A 162 5.31 17.43 -11.87
N ALA A 163 6.00 16.47 -12.50
CA ALA A 163 5.85 16.19 -13.93
C ALA A 163 4.42 15.77 -14.31
N CYS A 164 3.68 15.18 -13.38
CA CYS A 164 2.28 14.79 -13.56
C CYS A 164 1.27 15.83 -13.04
N GLY A 165 1.73 17.01 -12.61
CA GLY A 165 0.90 18.12 -12.16
C GLY A 165 0.19 17.87 -10.82
N TYR A 166 0.68 16.97 -9.98
CA TYR A 166 0.20 16.80 -8.60
C TYR A 166 0.83 17.82 -7.65
N ALA A 167 2.02 18.31 -7.99
CA ALA A 167 2.71 19.35 -7.26
C ALA A 167 3.32 20.38 -8.23
N GLU A 168 3.67 21.54 -7.70
CA GLU A 168 4.41 22.59 -8.39
C GLU A 168 5.73 22.84 -7.68
N ARG A 169 6.79 23.11 -8.45
CA ARG A 169 8.11 23.40 -7.91
C ARG A 169 8.43 24.89 -8.04
N TYR A 170 8.86 25.47 -6.93
CA TYR A 170 9.29 26.85 -6.82
C TYR A 170 10.71 26.87 -6.21
N ALA A 171 11.74 26.96 -7.05
CA ALA A 171 13.13 26.77 -6.62
C ALA A 171 13.34 25.40 -5.92
N ASP A 172 13.73 25.40 -4.65
CA ASP A 172 13.96 24.20 -3.84
C ASP A 172 12.76 23.81 -2.96
N VAL A 173 11.63 24.52 -3.07
CA VAL A 173 10.38 24.17 -2.40
C VAL A 173 9.34 23.63 -3.38
N VAL A 174 8.42 22.85 -2.86
CA VAL A 174 7.34 22.19 -3.58
C VAL A 174 6.03 22.52 -2.90
N LYS A 175 4.97 22.72 -3.69
CA LYS A 175 3.62 22.98 -3.22
C LYS A 175 2.66 22.01 -3.87
N TRP A 176 1.75 21.45 -3.08
CA TRP A 176 0.66 20.63 -3.60
C TRP A 176 -0.31 21.45 -4.45
N THR A 177 -0.79 20.84 -5.53
CA THR A 177 -1.87 21.40 -6.39
C THR A 177 -3.24 20.90 -5.93
N ASP A 178 -4.31 21.48 -6.46
CA ASP A 178 -5.67 20.96 -6.20
C ASP A 178 -5.87 19.52 -6.69
N LYS A 179 -5.06 19.05 -7.64
CA LYS A 179 -5.14 17.68 -8.18
C LYS A 179 -4.83 16.63 -7.12
N ILE A 180 -3.96 16.93 -6.15
CA ILE A 180 -3.58 15.98 -5.10
C ILE A 180 -4.54 16.01 -3.91
N ALA A 181 -5.46 16.98 -3.87
CA ALA A 181 -6.39 17.17 -2.77
C ALA A 181 -7.27 15.95 -2.51
N SER A 182 -7.65 15.20 -3.54
CA SER A 182 -8.44 13.96 -3.35
C SER A 182 -7.66 12.87 -2.64
N ALA A 183 -6.34 12.83 -2.79
CA ALA A 183 -5.48 11.80 -2.21
C ALA A 183 -4.89 12.21 -0.84
N ILE A 184 -4.73 13.51 -0.55
CA ILE A 184 -4.27 14.00 0.77
C ILE A 184 -5.44 14.10 1.77
N ARG A 185 -6.66 14.37 1.32
CA ARG A 185 -7.83 14.57 2.21
C ARG A 185 -8.46 13.26 2.73
N ALA A 186 -7.75 12.13 2.69
CA ALA A 186 -8.17 10.93 3.40
C ALA A 186 -8.38 11.21 4.92
N GLU A 187 -7.70 12.23 5.46
CA GLU A 187 -7.94 12.80 6.80
C GLU A 187 -9.39 13.27 7.06
N THR A 188 -10.27 13.30 6.05
CA THR A 188 -11.70 13.64 6.20
C THR A 188 -12.69 12.57 5.74
N ARG A 189 -12.29 11.30 5.62
CA ARG A 189 -13.25 10.18 5.77
C ARG A 189 -13.55 9.90 7.25
N GLY A 190 -13.71 10.96 8.04
CA GLY A 190 -14.58 10.97 9.22
C GLY A 190 -16.06 11.02 8.84
N ALA A 191 -16.46 10.27 7.80
CA ALA A 191 -17.83 10.15 7.36
C ALA A 191 -18.47 8.95 8.08
N ASP A 192 -19.00 9.24 9.27
CA ASP A 192 -19.72 8.35 10.19
C ASP A 192 -18.89 7.13 10.68
N PRO A 193 -18.45 7.08 11.95
CA PRO A 193 -17.66 5.95 12.48
C PRO A 193 -18.45 4.62 12.56
N ASN A 194 -19.64 4.54 11.94
CA ASN A 194 -20.49 3.38 12.02
C ASN A 194 -21.38 3.19 10.78
N PRO A 195 -20.83 2.81 9.62
CA PRO A 195 -21.57 1.84 8.83
C PRO A 195 -21.69 0.61 9.74
N ARG A 196 -22.86 0.40 10.35
CA ARG A 196 -23.11 -0.76 11.22
C ARG A 196 -22.78 -1.99 10.40
N ILE A 197 -21.58 -2.53 10.55
CA ILE A 197 -21.19 -3.80 9.95
C ILE A 197 -22.22 -4.80 10.45
N ARG A 198 -23.08 -5.26 9.54
CA ARG A 198 -24.11 -6.25 9.82
C ARG A 198 -23.64 -7.55 9.24
N LEU A 199 -23.18 -8.42 10.12
CA LEU A 199 -22.84 -9.79 9.78
C LEU A 199 -24.07 -10.67 9.96
N PRO A 200 -24.28 -11.68 9.11
CA PRO A 200 -25.13 -12.82 9.44
C PRO A 200 -24.73 -13.43 10.79
N ASP A 201 -25.69 -13.97 11.54
CA ASP A 201 -25.46 -14.48 12.91
C ASP A 201 -24.35 -15.54 12.98
N ASP A 202 -24.25 -16.42 11.97
CA ASP A 202 -23.22 -17.45 11.87
C ASP A 202 -21.81 -16.87 11.62
N VAL A 203 -21.72 -15.78 10.86
CA VAL A 203 -20.48 -15.06 10.63
C VAL A 203 -20.07 -14.30 11.90
N LEU A 204 -21.01 -13.65 12.59
CA LEU A 204 -20.77 -12.97 13.86
C LEU A 204 -20.23 -13.94 14.92
N GLU A 205 -20.81 -15.13 15.04
CA GLU A 205 -20.33 -16.16 15.97
C GLU A 205 -18.89 -16.60 15.64
N ARG A 206 -18.55 -16.71 14.35
CA ARG A 206 -17.17 -17.03 13.91
C ARG A 206 -16.20 -15.89 14.24
N VAL A 207 -16.60 -14.64 13.98
CA VAL A 207 -15.80 -13.45 14.32
C VAL A 207 -15.55 -13.39 15.83
N ASN A 208 -16.58 -13.57 16.66
CA ASN A 208 -16.46 -13.57 18.12
C ASN A 208 -15.53 -14.67 18.65
N ARG A 209 -15.57 -15.88 18.07
CA ARG A 209 -14.61 -16.95 18.40
C ARG A 209 -13.17 -16.54 18.09
N LEU A 210 -12.93 -15.96 16.91
CA LEU A 210 -11.60 -15.49 16.52
C LEU A 210 -11.09 -14.37 17.44
N VAL A 211 -11.96 -13.44 17.84
CA VAL A 211 -11.62 -12.40 18.82
C VAL A 211 -11.27 -13.01 20.18
N HIS A 212 -12.11 -13.92 20.69
CA HIS A 212 -11.89 -14.61 21.96
C HIS A 212 -10.56 -15.40 21.96
N ASP A 213 -10.25 -16.07 20.85
CA ASP A 213 -9.02 -16.83 20.67
C ASP A 213 -7.78 -15.94 20.41
N ARG A 214 -7.92 -14.61 20.57
CA ARG A 214 -6.89 -13.59 20.34
C ARG A 214 -6.32 -13.65 18.92
N ASN A 215 -7.18 -13.91 17.94
CA ASN A 215 -6.88 -13.90 16.51
C ASN A 215 -7.64 -12.78 15.78
N PRO A 216 -7.36 -11.50 16.10
CA PRO A 216 -8.10 -10.35 15.56
C PRO A 216 -7.90 -10.21 14.04
N ILE A 217 -6.79 -10.71 13.50
CA ILE A 217 -6.47 -10.64 12.08
C ILE A 217 -7.44 -11.48 11.25
N ALA A 218 -7.63 -12.75 11.64
CA ALA A 218 -8.58 -13.62 10.96
C ALA A 218 -10.01 -13.09 11.10
N ALA A 219 -10.33 -12.45 12.23
CA ALA A 219 -11.61 -11.78 12.44
C ALA A 219 -11.78 -10.61 11.45
N ILE A 220 -10.78 -9.73 11.31
CA ILE A 220 -10.78 -8.60 10.37
C ILE A 220 -10.93 -9.10 8.92
N ALA A 221 -10.13 -10.09 8.54
CA ALA A 221 -10.18 -10.67 7.19
C ALA A 221 -11.57 -11.27 6.88
N LEU A 222 -12.18 -11.97 7.85
CA LEU A 222 -13.52 -12.53 7.71
C LEU A 222 -14.57 -11.42 7.57
N VAL A 223 -14.49 -10.35 8.37
CA VAL A 223 -15.39 -9.20 8.25
C VAL A 223 -15.30 -8.58 6.86
N ARG A 224 -14.08 -8.28 6.38
CA ARG A 224 -13.85 -7.70 5.04
C ARG A 224 -14.41 -8.59 3.93
N ALA A 225 -14.20 -9.89 4.02
CA ALA A 225 -14.66 -10.84 3.00
C ALA A 225 -16.20 -10.88 2.90
N GLU A 226 -16.89 -10.76 4.03
CA GLU A 226 -18.35 -10.92 4.10
C GLU A 226 -19.09 -9.61 3.83
N THR A 227 -18.49 -8.45 4.14
CA THR A 227 -19.15 -7.15 4.04
C THR A 227 -18.65 -6.29 2.89
N GLY A 228 -17.46 -6.60 2.36
CA GLY A 228 -16.74 -5.71 1.44
C GLY A 228 -16.20 -4.44 2.11
N ALA A 229 -16.23 -4.36 3.45
CA ALA A 229 -15.70 -3.23 4.20
C ALA A 229 -14.21 -3.06 3.94
N ASP A 230 -13.76 -1.82 4.02
CA ASP A 230 -12.33 -1.54 3.99
C ASP A 230 -11.65 -2.02 5.28
N LEU A 231 -10.31 -2.00 5.28
CA LEU A 231 -9.54 -2.52 6.40
C LEU A 231 -9.76 -1.72 7.68
N LEU A 232 -9.86 -0.39 7.58
CA LEU A 232 -10.07 0.48 8.74
C LEU A 232 -11.43 0.18 9.37
N GLU A 233 -12.49 0.13 8.56
CA GLU A 233 -13.85 -0.22 8.99
C GLU A 233 -13.91 -1.58 9.67
N ALA A 234 -13.34 -2.61 9.04
CA ALA A 234 -13.32 -3.96 9.59
C ALA A 234 -12.50 -4.06 10.89
N LYS A 235 -11.36 -3.37 10.94
CA LYS A 235 -10.51 -3.28 12.14
C LYS A 235 -11.24 -2.59 13.28
N THR A 236 -11.83 -1.42 13.04
CA THR A 236 -12.59 -0.68 14.06
C THR A 236 -13.73 -1.52 14.62
N TYR A 237 -14.43 -2.27 13.76
CA TYR A 237 -15.47 -3.19 14.21
C TYR A 237 -14.92 -4.30 15.11
N VAL A 238 -13.87 -5.00 14.70
CA VAL A 238 -13.26 -6.08 15.51
C VAL A 238 -12.67 -5.56 16.83
N ASP A 239 -12.07 -4.37 16.81
CA ASP A 239 -11.54 -3.71 18.01
C ASP A 239 -12.69 -3.39 19.01
N SER A 240 -13.86 -2.95 18.51
CA SER A 240 -15.04 -2.71 19.36
C SER A 240 -15.55 -3.98 20.04
N LEU A 241 -15.59 -5.12 19.33
CA LEU A 241 -15.96 -6.42 19.92
C LEU A 241 -14.97 -6.86 21.01
N SER A 242 -13.69 -6.56 20.83
CA SER A 242 -12.64 -6.90 21.80
C SER A 242 -12.77 -6.10 23.10
N GLN A 243 -13.29 -4.86 23.02
CA GLN A 243 -13.54 -3.99 24.17
C GLN A 243 -14.77 -4.40 24.99
N GLU A 244 -15.79 -5.02 24.37
CA GLU A 244 -16.98 -5.51 25.08
C GLU A 244 -16.74 -6.80 25.90
N ILE A 245 -15.66 -7.52 25.62
CA ILE A 245 -15.32 -8.79 26.29
C ILE A 245 -14.54 -8.57 27.62
N HIS A 246 -14.10 -7.34 27.91
CA HIS A 246 -13.40 -6.96 29.15
C HIS A 246 -14.31 -6.17 30.11
#